data_AF-A0A2P9GI70-F1
#
_entry.id   AF-A0A2P9GI70-F1
#
_cell.length_a   1.000
_cell.length_b   1.000
_cell.length_c   1.000
_cell.angle_alpha   90.00
_cell.angle_beta   90.00
_cell.angle_gamma   90.00
#
_symmetry.space_group_name_H-M   'P 1'
#
loop_
_entity.id
_entity.type
_entity.pdbx_description
1 polymer ?
#
loop_
_entity_poly.entity_id
_entity_poly.type
_entity_poly.pdbx_seq_one_letter_code
_entity_poly.pdbx_strand_id
1 'polypeptide(L)' 'MSKAVYSKIWMSTNNFHTRRRYGWFKVCSRLSPWVYVWAVYAVSIVFPIFDDEYKKFLTFGIWKENDVGYKKTAPQPYN' A
#
# COMPACT_ATOMS: atom_id res chain seq x y z
N MET A 1 11.83 -36.84 25.02
CA MET A 1 12.87 -35.80 24.85
C MET A 1 12.50 -34.58 25.68
N SER A 2 13.45 -33.93 26.34
CA SER A 2 13.19 -32.69 27.08
C SER A 2 13.16 -31.48 26.14
N LYS A 3 12.47 -30.40 26.54
CA LYS A 3 12.41 -29.13 25.76
C LYS A 3 13.81 -28.57 25.46
N ALA A 4 14.73 -28.70 26.41
CA ALA A 4 16.12 -28.26 26.26
C ALA A 4 16.90 -29.05 25.20
N VAL A 5 16.64 -30.37 25.10
CA VAL A 5 17.25 -31.22 24.06
C VAL A 5 16.72 -30.84 22.69
N TYR A 6 15.41 -30.63 22.57
CA TYR A 6 14.80 -30.18 21.31
C TYR A 6 15.36 -28.83 20.85
N SER A 7 15.44 -27.84 21.75
CA SER A 7 16.00 -26.53 21.38
C SER A 7 17.46 -26.63 20.94
N LYS A 8 18.26 -27.48 21.57
CA LYS A 8 19.67 -27.68 21.20
C LYS A 8 19.82 -28.30 19.82
N ILE A 9 19.05 -29.34 19.53
CA ILE A 9 19.02 -29.98 18.20
C ILE A 9 18.55 -28.97 17.15
N TRP A 10 17.50 -28.20 17.44
CA TRP A 10 17.00 -27.16 16.53
C TRP A 10 18.04 -26.05 16.27
N MET A 11 18.78 -25.62 17.29
CA MET A 11 19.86 -24.64 17.14
C MET A 11 21.02 -25.16 16.29
N SER A 12 21.31 -26.47 16.33
CA SER A 12 22.35 -27.10 15.51
C SER A 12 21.96 -27.35 14.05
N THR A 13 20.70 -27.10 13.67
CA THR A 13 20.27 -27.29 12.27
C THR A 13 20.83 -26.22 11.34
N ASN A 14 21.09 -26.60 10.09
CA ASN A 14 21.60 -25.68 9.07
C ASN A 14 20.66 -24.46 8.90
N ASN A 15 21.23 -23.29 8.58
CA ASN A 15 20.49 -22.03 8.45
C ASN A 15 19.76 -21.53 9.72
N PHE A 16 20.15 -21.97 10.93
CA PHE A 16 19.55 -21.46 12.18
C PHE A 16 19.72 -19.95 12.33
N HIS A 17 20.94 -19.43 12.15
CA HIS A 17 21.22 -18.00 12.22
C HIS A 17 20.45 -17.20 11.17
N THR A 18 20.37 -17.71 9.94
CA THR A 18 19.62 -17.10 8.83
C THR A 18 18.13 -17.02 9.13
N ARG A 19 17.51 -18.10 9.65
CA ARG A 19 16.09 -18.11 10.03
C ARG A 19 15.79 -17.18 11.20
N ARG A 20 16.70 -17.07 12.17
CA ARG A 20 16.55 -16.14 13.30
C ARG A 20 16.67 -14.68 12.86
N ARG A 21 17.59 -14.37 11.93
CA ARG A 21 17.84 -13.01 11.46
C ARG A 21 16.82 -12.52 10.42
N TYR A 22 16.39 -13.39 9.51
CA TYR A 22 15.51 -13.04 8.38
C TYR A 22 14.12 -13.68 8.45
N GLY A 23 13.77 -14.33 9.56
CA GLY A 23 12.43 -14.90 9.75
C GLY A 23 11.33 -13.85 9.61
N TRP A 24 11.58 -12.63 10.10
CA TRP A 24 10.66 -11.49 9.94
C TRP A 24 10.42 -11.14 8.47
N PHE A 25 11.45 -11.20 7.62
CA PHE A 25 11.33 -10.92 6.19
C PHE A 25 10.38 -11.90 5.50
N LYS A 26 10.41 -13.17 5.91
CA LYS A 26 9.47 -14.20 5.43
C LYS A 26 8.03 -13.94 5.85
N VAL A 27 7.81 -13.28 6.99
CA VAL A 27 6.48 -12.85 7.43
C VAL A 27 6.04 -11.63 6.61
N CYS A 28 6.90 -10.63 6.47
CA CYS A 28 6.64 -9.44 5.66
C CYS A 28 6.36 -9.77 4.20
N SER A 29 7.09 -10.73 3.61
CA SER A 29 6.87 -11.17 2.23
C SER A 29 5.51 -11.85 2.02
N ARG A 30 4.92 -12.42 3.08
CA ARG A 30 3.55 -12.98 3.03
C ARG A 30 2.48 -11.91 3.21
N LEU A 31 2.82 -10.81 3.86
CA LEU A 31 1.94 -9.65 4.05
C LEU A 31 2.00 -8.67 2.87
N SER A 32 3.01 -8.75 2.00
CA SER A 32 3.18 -7.83 0.87
C SER A 32 1.96 -7.72 -0.06
N PRO A 33 1.17 -8.78 -0.35
CA PRO A 33 -0.02 -8.63 -1.20
C PRO A 33 -1.09 -7.76 -0.56
N TRP A 34 -1.21 -7.81 0.77
CA TRP A 34 -2.18 -7.03 1.52
C TRP A 34 -1.85 -5.54 1.53
N VAL A 35 -0.56 -5.18 1.43
CA VAL A 35 -0.14 -3.78 1.33
C VAL A 35 -0.76 -3.10 0.11
N TYR A 36 -0.88 -3.81 -1.02
CA TYR A 36 -1.53 -3.26 -2.21
C TYR A 36 -3.03 -3.02 -2.00
N VAL A 37 -3.73 -3.94 -1.34
CA VAL A 37 -5.16 -3.79 -1.01
C VAL A 37 -5.35 -2.55 -0.13
N TRP A 38 -4.53 -2.41 0.91
CA TRP A 38 -4.56 -1.25 1.78
C TRP A 38 -4.16 0.04 1.07
N ALA A 39 -3.21 0.00 0.14
CA ALA A 39 -2.82 1.17 -0.65
C ALA A 39 -3.98 1.67 -1.52
N VAL A 40 -4.67 0.76 -2.24
CA VAL A 40 -5.84 1.12 -3.06
C VAL A 40 -6.97 1.68 -2.18
N TYR A 41 -7.21 1.07 -1.02
CA TYR A 41 -8.22 1.55 -0.07
C TYR A 41 -7.87 2.92 0.53
N ALA A 42 -6.60 3.16 0.89
CA ALA A 42 -6.16 4.45 1.37
C ALA A 42 -6.30 5.53 0.29
N VAL A 43 -5.91 5.22 -0.95
CA VAL A 43 -6.07 6.14 -2.08
C VAL A 43 -7.54 6.46 -2.32
N SER A 44 -8.48 5.50 -2.20
CA SER A 44 -9.91 5.79 -2.42
C SER A 44 -10.53 6.70 -1.36
N ILE A 45 -10.07 6.63 -0.11
CA ILE A 45 -10.52 7.53 0.97
C ILE A 45 -9.96 8.94 0.77
N VAL A 46 -8.70 9.07 0.35
CA VAL A 46 -8.04 10.37 0.19
C VAL A 46 -8.34 11.00 -1.18
N PHE A 47 -8.80 10.21 -2.16
CA PHE A 47 -9.19 10.65 -3.50
C PHE A 47 -10.08 11.91 -3.54
N PRO A 48 -11.17 12.03 -2.75
CA PRO A 48 -12.01 13.22 -2.77
C PRO A 48 -11.31 14.51 -2.29
N ILE A 49 -10.28 14.39 -1.44
CA ILE A 49 -9.56 15.52 -0.83
C ILE A 49 -8.50 16.08 -1.79
N PHE A 50 -7.96 15.25 -2.69
CA PHE A 50 -6.92 15.69 -3.61
C PHE A 50 -7.38 16.79 -4.57
N ASP A 51 -6.46 17.66 -4.96
CA ASP A 51 -6.70 18.65 -6.01
C ASP A 51 -6.97 17.96 -7.36
N ASP A 52 -7.60 18.67 -8.28
CA ASP A 52 -8.03 18.16 -9.58
C ASP A 52 -6.83 17.76 -10.47
N GLU A 53 -5.69 18.45 -10.33
CA GLU A 53 -4.43 18.07 -10.99
C GLU A 53 -3.90 16.72 -10.48
N TYR A 54 -3.92 16.50 -9.16
CA TYR A 54 -3.48 15.24 -8.55
C TYR A 54 -4.43 14.09 -8.88
N LYS A 55 -5.75 14.34 -8.95
CA LYS A 55 -6.74 13.35 -9.40
C LYS A 55 -6.50 12.94 -10.85
N LYS A 56 -6.19 13.90 -11.73
CA LYS A 56 -5.85 13.64 -13.13
C LYS A 56 -4.55 12.86 -13.26
N PHE A 57 -3.53 13.17 -12.46
CA PHE A 57 -2.28 12.40 -12.43
C PHE A 57 -2.50 10.96 -11.94
N LEU A 58 -3.20 10.78 -10.82
CA LEU A 58 -3.46 9.45 -10.21
C LEU A 58 -4.28 8.52 -11.12
N THR A 59 -5.11 9.07 -11.98
CA THR A 59 -5.97 8.32 -12.92
C THR A 59 -5.41 8.26 -14.33
N PHE A 60 -4.13 8.62 -14.52
CA PHE A 60 -3.47 8.65 -15.84
C PHE A 60 -4.25 9.46 -16.89
N GLY A 61 -4.90 10.55 -16.46
CA GLY A 61 -5.64 11.46 -17.33
C GLY A 61 -7.08 11.04 -17.65
N ILE A 62 -7.57 9.92 -17.10
CA ILE A 62 -8.96 9.47 -17.30
C ILE A 62 -9.94 10.35 -16.52
N TRP A 63 -9.52 10.87 -15.37
CA TRP A 63 -10.39 11.70 -14.54
C TRP A 63 -10.70 13.04 -15.23
N LYS A 64 -12.00 13.31 -15.35
CA LYS A 64 -12.55 14.58 -15.81
C LYS A 64 -13.17 15.30 -14.63
N GLU A 65 -13.02 16.61 -14.61
CA GLU A 65 -13.69 17.46 -13.63
C GLU A 65 -15.21 17.25 -13.73
N ASN A 66 -15.86 17.06 -12.58
CA ASN A 66 -17.29 16.78 -12.56
C ASN A 66 -18.05 18.04 -12.99
N ASP A 67 -18.91 17.89 -14.00
CA ASP A 67 -19.70 18.95 -14.62
C ASP A 67 -20.79 19.56 -13.71
N VAL A 68 -20.87 19.13 -12.45
CA VAL A 68 -21.90 19.49 -11.46
C VAL A 68 -21.24 19.99 -10.18
N GLY A 69 -21.10 21.31 -10.06
CA GLY A 69 -20.55 22.00 -8.89
C GLY A 69 -20.09 23.43 -9.21
N TYR A 70 -20.03 24.29 -8.19
CA TYR A 70 -19.84 25.76 -8.16
C TYR A 70 -18.83 26.43 -9.11
N LYS A 71 -18.03 25.69 -9.88
CA LYS A 71 -17.05 26.22 -10.83
C LYS A 71 -17.64 26.61 -12.21
N LYS A 72 -18.92 26.29 -12.48
CA LYS A 72 -19.61 26.68 -13.73
C LYS A 72 -20.24 28.06 -13.76
N THR A 73 -20.27 28.79 -12.64
CA THR A 73 -20.97 30.09 -12.56
C THR A 73 -20.13 31.28 -13.03
N ALA A 74 -18.86 31.10 -13.37
CA ALA A 74 -18.09 32.15 -14.04
C ALA A 74 -18.28 32.01 -15.56
N PRO A 75 -18.94 32.95 -16.25
CA PRO A 75 -18.96 32.95 -17.70
C PRO A 75 -17.52 33.00 -18.22
N GLN A 76 -17.25 32.29 -19.31
CA GLN A 76 -15.95 32.35 -19.99
C GLN A 76 -15.67 33.83 -20.35
N PRO A 77 -14.50 34.40 -20.02
CA PRO A 77 -14.13 35.70 -20.55
C PRO A 77 -14.06 35.54 -22.07
N TYR A 78 -14.95 36.26 -22.75
CA TYR A 78 -15.02 36.36 -24.20
C TYR A 78 -13.63 36.53 -24.81
N ASN A 79 -13.36 35.80 -25.90
CA ASN A 79 -12.33 36.10 -26.89
C ASN A 79 -12.92 35.83 -28.26
#